data_AF-A0A8X6M7Z7-F1
#
_entry.id   AF-A0A8X6M7Z7-F1
#
_cell.length_a   1.000
_cell.length_b   1.000
_cell.length_c   1.000
_cell.angle_alpha   90.00
_cell.angle_beta   90.00
_cell.angle_gamma   90.00
#
_symmetry.space_group_name_H-M   'P 1'
#
loop_
_entity.id
_entity.type
_entity.pdbx_description
1 polymer ?
#
loop_
_entity_poly.entity_id
_entity_poly.type
_entity_poly.pdbx_seq_one_letter_code
_entity_poly.pdbx_strand_id
1 'polypeptide(L)' 'MQELQSQQHTEVMQEIGFDESEEEVISTNEIKEILGMWERVSQFVEKKHPEKVATGRASDIFNNTCLTHFRNILRGKKK' A
#
# COMPACT_ATOMS: atom_id res chain seq x y z
N MET A 1 -16.83 43.12 -2.24
CA MET A 1 -17.50 41.87 -1.83
C MET A 1 -17.10 40.65 -2.67
N GLN A 2 -16.69 40.80 -3.94
CA GLN A 2 -16.21 39.66 -4.75
C GLN A 2 -14.70 39.39 -4.66
N GLU A 3 -13.85 40.40 -4.42
CA GLU A 3 -12.39 40.21 -4.33
C GLU A 3 -11.93 39.47 -3.07
N LEU A 4 -12.63 39.64 -1.94
CA LEU A 4 -12.31 38.96 -0.68
C LEU A 4 -12.56 37.44 -0.75
N GLN A 5 -13.56 36.98 -1.50
CA GLN A 5 -13.82 35.56 -1.68
C GLN A 5 -12.79 34.88 -2.60
N SER A 6 -12.24 35.61 -3.58
CA SER A 6 -11.23 35.05 -4.49
C SER A 6 -9.87 34.87 -3.80
N GLN A 7 -9.54 35.71 -2.81
CA GLN A 7 -8.31 35.56 -2.02
C GLN A 7 -8.39 34.36 -1.06
N GLN A 8 -9.53 34.16 -0.37
CA GLN A 8 -9.74 33.00 0.50
C GLN A 8 -9.71 31.67 -0.26
N HIS A 9 -10.22 31.64 -1.49
CA HIS A 9 -10.15 30.42 -2.31
C HIS A 9 -8.73 30.11 -2.83
N THR A 10 -7.86 31.11 -2.93
CA THR A 10 -6.48 30.90 -3.40
C THR A 10 -5.56 30.49 -2.24
N GLU A 11 -5.79 31.05 -1.05
CA GLU A 11 -5.02 30.73 0.17
C GLU A 11 -5.35 29.32 0.69
N VAL A 12 -6.63 28.90 0.65
CA VAL A 12 -7.04 27.53 1.04
C VAL A 12 -6.48 26.45 0.11
N MET A 13 -6.18 26.78 -1.15
CA MET A 13 -5.65 25.80 -2.11
C MET A 13 -4.14 25.55 -1.94
N GLN A 14 -3.43 26.41 -1.21
CA GLN A 14 -2.01 26.24 -0.90
C GLN A 14 -1.75 25.56 0.46
N GLU A 15 -2.76 25.45 1.33
CA GLU A 15 -2.61 24.84 2.66
C GLU A 15 -2.84 23.32 2.70
N ILE A 16 -3.24 22.68 1.61
CA ILE A 16 -3.07 21.22 1.46
C ILE A 16 -1.71 20.97 0.81
N GLY A 17 -0.67 21.57 1.39
CA GLY A 17 0.65 20.97 1.40
C GLY A 17 0.56 19.68 2.19
N PHE A 18 -0.05 18.66 1.58
CA PHE A 18 0.23 17.30 1.97
C PHE A 18 1.68 17.12 1.58
N ASP A 19 2.53 17.30 2.59
CA ASP A 19 3.84 16.71 2.71
C ASP A 19 3.65 15.21 2.41
N GLU A 20 3.53 14.86 1.12
CA GLU A 20 3.86 13.54 0.61
C GLU A 20 5.35 13.43 0.87
N SER A 21 5.68 13.16 2.14
CA SER A 21 6.96 12.60 2.56
C SER A 21 7.34 11.66 1.45
N GLU A 22 8.40 12.00 0.72
CA GLU A 22 8.87 11.36 -0.51
C GLU A 22 8.66 9.84 -0.41
N GLU A 23 7.46 9.37 -0.78
CA GLU A 23 7.17 7.95 -0.81
C GLU A 23 8.02 7.54 -1.99
N GLU A 24 9.17 6.90 -1.73
CA GLU A 24 9.89 6.15 -2.76
C GLU A 24 8.82 5.40 -3.53
N VAL A 25 8.53 5.87 -4.75
CA VAL A 25 7.38 5.40 -5.52
C VAL A 25 7.75 3.99 -5.93
N ILE A 26 7.40 3.02 -5.09
CA ILE A 26 7.67 1.60 -5.34
C ILE A 26 7.09 1.31 -6.72
N SER A 27 7.93 0.83 -7.62
CA SER A 27 7.48 0.64 -8.99
C SER A 27 6.42 -0.47 -9.03
N THR A 28 5.48 -0.33 -9.97
CA THR A 28 4.46 -1.38 -10.22
C THR A 28 5.10 -2.74 -10.52
N ASN A 29 6.29 -2.75 -11.10
CA ASN A 29 7.03 -3.97 -11.41
C ASN A 29 7.58 -4.62 -10.14
N GLU A 30 8.24 -3.86 -9.26
CA GLU A 30 8.72 -4.35 -7.97
C GLU A 30 7.58 -4.92 -7.12
N ILE A 31 6.42 -4.26 -7.12
CA ILE A 31 5.23 -4.78 -6.44
C ILE A 31 4.82 -6.13 -7.02
N LYS A 32 4.72 -6.26 -8.34
CA LYS A 32 4.35 -7.54 -8.98
C LYS A 32 5.36 -8.64 -8.66
N GLU A 33 6.65 -8.32 -8.63
CA GLU A 33 7.70 -9.26 -8.26
C GLU A 33 7.53 -9.75 -6.82
N ILE A 34 7.33 -8.84 -5.86
CA ILE A 34 7.11 -9.21 -4.45
C ILE A 34 5.83 -10.05 -4.27
N LEU A 35 4.74 -9.70 -4.95
CA LEU A 35 3.52 -10.51 -4.90
C LEU A 35 3.77 -11.94 -5.42
N GLY A 36 4.55 -12.09 -6.49
CA GLY A 36 4.89 -13.40 -7.05
C GLY A 36 5.89 -14.19 -6.19
N MET A 37 6.84 -13.51 -5.54
CA MET A 37 7.75 -14.15 -4.57
C MET A 37 6.98 -14.66 -3.36
N TRP A 38 6.05 -13.86 -2.83
CA TRP A 38 5.22 -14.26 -1.71
C TRP A 38 4.38 -15.50 -2.02
N GLU A 39 3.79 -15.59 -3.21
CA GLU A 39 3.02 -16.78 -3.62
C GLU A 39 3.86 -18.06 -3.56
N ARG A 40 5.12 -18.01 -4.01
CA ARG A 40 6.03 -19.16 -3.90
C ARG A 40 6.34 -19.52 -2.44
N VAL A 41 6.60 -18.51 -1.61
CA VAL A 41 6.90 -18.71 -0.18
C VAL A 41 5.70 -19.31 0.53
N SER A 42 4.49 -18.77 0.31
CA SER A 42 3.28 -19.24 0.98
C SER A 42 2.97 -20.69 0.62
N GLN A 43 3.06 -21.06 -0.66
CA GLN A 43 2.86 -22.45 -1.11
C GLN A 43 3.90 -23.40 -0.51
N PHE A 44 5.17 -22.98 -0.44
CA PHE A 44 6.22 -23.80 0.16
C PHE A 44 5.97 -24.04 1.66
N VAL A 45 5.68 -22.98 2.41
CA VAL A 45 5.40 -23.05 3.85
C VAL A 45 4.15 -23.87 4.12
N GLU A 46 3.07 -23.63 3.40
CA GLU A 46 1.82 -24.39 3.51
C GLU A 46 2.04 -25.88 3.26
N LYS A 47 2.92 -26.27 2.34
CA LYS A 47 3.21 -27.68 2.06
C LYS A 47 4.18 -28.29 3.06
N LYS A 48 5.23 -27.58 3.45
CA LYS A 48 6.41 -28.17 4.11
C LYS A 48 6.51 -27.91 5.60
N HIS A 49 5.90 -26.83 6.12
CA HIS A 49 6.05 -26.51 7.53
C HIS A 49 5.22 -27.44 8.42
N PRO A 50 5.78 -28.03 9.49
CA PRO A 50 5.03 -28.95 10.36
C PRO A 50 3.95 -28.23 11.17
N GLU A 51 4.24 -27.02 11.65
CA GLU A 51 3.29 -26.24 12.45
C GLU A 51 2.43 -25.36 11.53
N LYS A 52 1.23 -25.84 11.18
CA LYS A 52 0.34 -25.18 10.20
C LYS A 52 -0.39 -23.98 10.76
N VAL A 53 -0.76 -24.01 12.03
CA VAL A 53 -1.64 -22.99 12.63
C VAL A 53 -0.88 -21.69 12.79
N ALA A 54 0.33 -21.74 13.35
CA ALA A 54 1.15 -20.55 13.50
C ALA A 54 1.55 -19.93 12.15
N THR A 55 1.94 -20.76 11.18
CA THR A 55 2.31 -20.25 9.85
C THR A 55 1.13 -19.72 9.05
N GLY A 56 -0.05 -20.33 9.19
CA GLY A 56 -1.28 -19.82 8.60
C GLY A 56 -1.59 -18.42 9.11
N ARG A 57 -1.58 -18.23 10.45
CA ARG A 57 -1.79 -16.92 11.08
C ARG A 57 -0.77 -15.87 10.63
N ALA A 58 0.51 -16.23 10.56
CA ALA A 58 1.55 -15.33 10.06
C ALA A 58 1.30 -14.93 8.59
N SER A 59 0.90 -15.89 7.75
CA SER A 59 0.56 -15.65 6.35
C SER A 59 -0.66 -14.74 6.20
N ASP A 60 -1.69 -14.95 7.01
CA ASP A 60 -2.91 -14.13 7.02
C ASP A 60 -2.61 -12.69 7.43
N ILE A 61 -1.79 -12.50 8.48
CA ILE A 61 -1.37 -11.17 8.92
C ILE A 61 -0.63 -10.46 7.78
N PHE A 62 0.35 -11.11 7.16
CA PHE A 62 1.12 -10.51 6.06
C PHE A 62 0.24 -10.19 4.84
N ASN A 63 -0.75 -11.03 4.55
CA ASN A 63 -1.69 -10.81 3.45
C ASN A 63 -2.61 -9.59 3.71
N ASN A 64 -3.14 -9.48 4.92
CA ASN A 64 -4.05 -8.41 5.32
C ASN A 64 -3.34 -7.06 5.52
N THR A 65 -2.03 -7.05 5.77
CA THR A 65 -1.24 -5.83 5.93
C THR A 65 -0.48 -5.47 4.65
N CYS A 66 0.69 -6.09 4.44
CA CYS A 66 1.65 -5.74 3.39
C CYS A 66 1.08 -5.97 1.99
N LEU A 67 0.56 -7.17 1.71
CA LEU A 67 0.08 -7.50 0.36
C LEU A 67 -1.16 -6.70 -0.01
N THR A 68 -2.04 -6.43 0.96
CA THR A 68 -3.22 -5.61 0.72
C THR A 68 -2.84 -4.19 0.34
N HIS A 69 -1.85 -3.59 1.02
CA HIS A 69 -1.32 -2.28 0.64
C HIS A 69 -0.75 -2.29 -0.79
N PHE A 70 0.10 -3.25 -1.12
CA PHE A 70 0.67 -3.39 -2.47
C PHE A 70 -0.39 -3.61 -3.57
N ARG A 71 -1.41 -4.44 -3.30
CA ARG A 71 -2.53 -4.62 -4.23
C ARG A 71 -3.36 -3.36 -4.40
N ASN A 72 -3.47 -2.52 -3.37
CA ASN A 72 -4.18 -1.24 -3.46
C ASN A 72 -3.41 -0.25 -4.33
N ILE A 73 -2.07 -0.20 -4.21
CA ILE A 73 -1.21 0.57 -5.11
C ILE A 73 -1.42 0.12 -6.57
N LEU A 74 -1.41 -1.20 -6.85
CA LEU A 74 -1.66 -1.73 -8.19
C LEU A 74 -3.05 -1.36 -8.75
N ARG A 75 -4.04 -1.19 -7.88
CA ARG A 75 -5.42 -0.82 -8.26
C ARG A 75 -5.59 0.68 -8.44
N GLY A 76 -4.53 1.48 -8.31
CA GLY A 76 -4.62 2.95 -8.33
C GLY A 76 -5.41 3.51 -7.14
N LYS A 77 -5.61 2.70 -6.09
CA LYS A 77 -6.24 3.14 -4.84
C LYS A 77 -5.11 3.43 -3.85
N LYS A 78 -4.51 4.61 -3.93
CA LYS A 78 -3.76 5.15 -2.78
C LYS A 78 -4.77 5.32 -1.64
N LYS A 79 -4.42 4.82 -0.46
CA LYS A 79 -5.27 4.82 0.72
C LYS A 79 -4.74 5.85 1.69
#